data_AF-A0A9N9JXF1-F1
#
_entry.id   AF-A0A9N9JXF1-F1
#
_cell.length_a   1.000
_cell.length_b   1.000
_cell.length_c   1.000
_cell.angle_alpha   90.00
_cell.angle_beta   90.00
_cell.angle_gamma   90.00
#
_symmetry.space_group_name_H-M   'P 1'
#
loop_
_entity.id
_entity.type
_entity.pdbx_description
1 polymer ?
#
loop_
_entity_poly.entity_id
_entity_poly.type
_entity_poly.pdbx_seq_one_letter_code
_entity_poly.pdbx_strand_id
1 'polypeptide(L)'
;MPENLKEYIKMNEYFNPSKSSLHALRLKKLAPTILIFGIFTILFMLYDIHSVPYKFAQHSVGISQESYRNGVNKCNMIKRAKPDNKFIRTSNPRFVPGTKTIILKNGKILNGKGECILGDIILKNGIIHDIGPNLTDEDAIVIDVKEKFITPGLIDMHSHVGIESWPFLPITYDSNERTDPTTSYVRAQDAINPSDPGIRIVASGGVTTSLVIPGSANLIGGEGFVMKMRSVDTLS
;
A
#
# COMPACT_ATOMS: atom_id res chain seq x y z
N MET A 1 -33.35 46.69 -45.25
CA MET A 1 -32.94 45.34 -45.70
C MET A 1 -31.80 44.89 -44.78
N PRO A 2 -31.91 43.72 -44.11
CA PRO A 2 -31.38 43.54 -42.75
C PRO A 2 -29.89 43.16 -42.70
N GLU A 3 -29.27 43.37 -41.54
CA GLU A 3 -27.84 43.17 -41.21
C GLU A 3 -27.29 41.75 -41.48
N ASN A 4 -28.15 40.76 -41.73
CA ASN A 4 -27.77 39.36 -41.93
C ASN A 4 -27.05 39.08 -43.27
N LEU A 5 -27.00 40.03 -44.22
CA LEU A 5 -26.28 39.82 -45.49
C LEU A 5 -24.78 40.15 -45.38
N LYS A 6 -24.37 40.99 -44.42
CA LYS A 6 -22.96 41.35 -44.20
C LYS A 6 -22.18 40.25 -43.47
N GLU A 7 -22.83 39.50 -42.59
CA GLU A 7 -22.24 38.32 -41.94
C GLU A 7 -22.11 37.12 -42.90
N TYR A 8 -23.07 36.94 -43.81
CA TYR A 8 -23.02 35.85 -44.79
C TYR A 8 -21.86 36.01 -45.80
N ILE A 9 -21.53 37.26 -46.17
CA ILE A 9 -20.37 37.56 -47.04
C ILE A 9 -19.04 37.38 -46.27
N LYS A 10 -18.99 37.69 -44.97
CA LYS A 10 -17.81 37.45 -44.12
C LYS A 10 -17.52 35.96 -43.87
N MET A 11 -18.55 35.11 -43.74
CA MET A 11 -18.33 33.66 -43.61
C MET A 11 -17.82 33.01 -44.90
N ASN A 12 -18.22 33.52 -46.08
CA ASN A 12 -17.78 32.96 -47.36
C ASN A 12 -16.33 33.33 -47.74
N GLU A 13 -15.74 34.38 -47.15
CA GLU A 13 -14.30 34.68 -47.34
C GLU A 13 -13.37 33.72 -46.56
N TYR A 14 -13.87 33.05 -45.51
CA TYR A 14 -13.09 32.05 -44.76
C TYR A 14 -13.04 30.68 -45.44
N PHE A 15 -13.98 30.38 -46.34
CA PHE A 15 -14.02 29.14 -47.14
C PHE A 15 -13.46 29.31 -48.55
N ASN A 16 -12.51 30.23 -48.75
CA ASN A 16 -11.79 30.35 -50.01
C ASN A 16 -10.64 29.30 -50.06
N PRO A 17 -10.65 28.32 -51.01
CA PRO A 17 -9.64 27.26 -51.09
C PRO A 17 -8.22 27.77 -51.37
N SER A 18 -8.07 29.05 -51.75
CA SER A 18 -6.79 29.69 -52.08
C SER A 18 -5.89 30.01 -50.87
N LYS A 19 -6.41 30.00 -49.62
CA LYS A 19 -5.60 30.15 -48.40
C LYS A 19 -5.07 28.83 -47.82
N SER A 20 -5.37 27.70 -48.45
CA SER A 20 -4.82 26.38 -48.10
C SER A 20 -3.31 26.27 -48.36
N SER A 21 -2.77 27.04 -49.31
CA SER A 21 -1.36 26.97 -49.70
C SER A 21 -0.42 27.53 -48.64
N LEU A 22 -0.81 28.57 -47.90
CA LEU A 22 0.02 29.21 -46.85
C LEU A 22 0.14 28.35 -45.58
N HIS A 23 -0.93 27.65 -45.19
CA HIS A 23 -0.87 26.66 -44.10
C HIS A 23 -0.07 25.42 -44.50
N ALA A 24 -0.25 24.92 -45.72
CA ALA A 24 0.56 23.84 -46.27
C ALA A 24 2.04 24.23 -46.42
N LEU A 25 2.36 25.49 -46.77
CA LEU A 25 3.73 26.00 -46.83
C LEU A 25 4.36 26.11 -45.45
N ARG A 26 3.61 26.54 -44.43
CA ARG A 26 4.08 26.62 -43.04
C ARG A 26 4.35 25.23 -42.45
N LEU A 27 3.48 24.26 -42.72
CA LEU A 27 3.69 22.85 -42.33
C LEU A 27 4.90 22.23 -43.04
N LYS A 28 5.10 22.50 -44.34
CA LYS A 28 6.29 22.06 -45.08
C LYS A 28 7.60 22.68 -44.54
N LYS A 29 7.56 23.92 -44.06
CA LYS A 29 8.71 24.58 -43.41
C LYS A 29 9.01 24.06 -42.00
N LEU A 30 7.99 23.58 -41.28
CA LEU A 30 8.13 22.99 -39.94
C LEU A 30 8.48 21.50 -39.95
N ALA A 31 8.14 20.78 -41.04
CA ALA A 31 8.47 19.38 -41.24
C ALA A 31 9.95 19.02 -41.02
N PRO A 32 10.95 19.75 -41.55
CA PRO A 32 12.36 19.44 -41.29
C PRO A 32 12.73 19.63 -39.81
N THR A 33 12.21 20.65 -39.14
CA THR A 33 12.43 20.88 -37.69
C THR A 33 11.82 19.78 -36.82
N ILE A 34 10.61 19.32 -37.14
CA ILE A 34 9.96 18.21 -36.42
C ILE A 34 10.72 16.90 -36.66
N LEU A 35 11.17 16.66 -37.89
CA LEU A 35 11.99 15.49 -38.22
C LEU A 35 13.33 15.52 -37.47
N ILE A 36 14.02 16.67 -37.43
CA ILE A 36 15.27 16.83 -36.69
C ILE A 36 15.06 16.60 -35.19
N PHE A 37 13.99 17.15 -34.61
CA PHE A 37 13.68 16.94 -33.20
C PHE A 37 13.33 15.47 -32.90
N GLY A 38 12.61 14.81 -33.81
CA GLY A 38 12.31 13.37 -33.72
C GLY A 38 13.55 12.49 -33.83
N ILE A 39 14.45 12.80 -34.78
CA ILE A 39 15.73 12.11 -34.93
C ILE A 39 16.61 12.34 -33.69
N PHE A 40 16.67 13.56 -33.16
CA PHE A 40 17.44 13.88 -31.98
C PHE A 40 16.90 13.17 -30.73
N THR A 41 15.58 13.09 -30.55
CA THR A 41 14.98 12.32 -29.44
C THR A 41 15.22 10.82 -29.58
N ILE A 42 15.14 10.26 -30.80
CA ILE A 42 15.48 8.85 -31.04
C ILE A 42 16.97 8.59 -30.77
N LEU A 43 17.86 9.46 -31.26
CA LEU A 43 19.30 9.33 -31.02
C LEU A 43 19.66 9.51 -29.55
N PHE A 44 18.99 10.42 -28.83
CA PHE A 44 19.15 10.58 -27.39
C PHE A 44 18.70 9.34 -26.63
N MET A 45 17.54 8.76 -26.98
CA MET A 45 17.06 7.50 -26.41
C MET A 45 18.02 6.34 -26.71
N LEU A 46 18.53 6.23 -27.94
CA LEU A 46 19.50 5.19 -28.32
C LEU A 46 20.86 5.39 -27.64
N TYR A 47 21.27 6.65 -27.45
CA TYR A 47 22.47 7.00 -26.71
C TYR A 47 22.30 6.63 -25.24
N ASP A 48 21.21 6.98 -24.58
CA ASP A 48 20.94 6.55 -23.19
C ASP A 48 20.92 5.02 -23.06
N ILE A 49 20.29 4.31 -23.99
CA ILE A 49 20.28 2.83 -23.99
C ILE A 49 21.71 2.25 -24.08
N HIS A 50 22.63 2.89 -24.82
CA HIS A 50 24.03 2.43 -24.93
C HIS A 50 24.96 3.00 -23.85
N SER A 51 24.63 4.15 -23.27
CA SER A 51 25.47 4.90 -22.32
C SER A 51 25.20 4.52 -20.89
N VAL A 52 24.06 3.90 -20.60
CA VAL A 52 23.87 3.15 -19.37
C VAL A 52 24.72 1.88 -19.53
N PRO A 53 25.87 1.77 -18.84
CA PRO A 53 26.52 0.48 -18.79
C PRO A 53 25.53 -0.41 -18.06
N TYR A 54 24.88 -1.33 -18.77
CA TYR A 54 24.34 -2.54 -18.18
C TYR A 54 25.57 -3.29 -17.64
N LYS A 55 26.06 -2.84 -16.48
CA LYS A 55 26.89 -3.65 -15.62
C LYS A 55 25.96 -4.78 -15.24
N PHE A 56 25.99 -5.86 -16.03
CA PHE A 56 25.92 -7.17 -15.44
C PHE A 56 27.07 -7.19 -14.45
N ALA A 57 26.80 -6.72 -13.23
CA ALA A 57 27.65 -7.03 -12.12
C ALA A 57 27.71 -8.55 -12.15
N GLN A 58 28.89 -9.10 -12.45
CA GLN A 58 29.19 -10.48 -12.14
C GLN A 58 29.15 -10.59 -10.61
N HIS A 59 27.95 -10.57 -10.05
CA HIS A 59 27.73 -11.08 -8.72
C HIS A 59 28.06 -12.55 -8.83
N SER A 60 29.04 -12.99 -8.04
CA SER A 60 29.22 -14.42 -7.80
C SER A 60 27.87 -14.91 -7.27
N VAL A 61 27.13 -15.61 -8.11
CA VAL A 61 25.87 -16.26 -7.73
C VAL A 61 26.24 -17.31 -6.69
N GLY A 62 26.10 -16.93 -5.43
CA GLY A 62 26.52 -17.74 -4.30
C GLY A 62 26.39 -16.94 -3.00
N ILE A 63 25.70 -17.53 -2.03
CA ILE A 63 25.73 -17.01 -0.66
C ILE A 63 27.07 -17.40 -0.03
N SER A 64 27.60 -16.56 0.86
CA SER A 64 28.80 -16.92 1.62
C SER A 64 28.54 -18.20 2.43
N GLN A 65 29.60 -18.95 2.72
CA GLN A 65 29.49 -20.16 3.55
C GLN A 65 28.89 -19.85 4.94
N GLU A 66 29.13 -18.63 5.44
CA GLU A 66 28.53 -18.13 6.67
C GLU A 66 27.02 -17.93 6.51
N SER A 67 26.57 -17.24 5.45
CA SER A 67 25.15 -17.05 5.15
C SER A 67 24.42 -18.37 4.93
N TYR A 68 25.06 -19.34 4.26
CA TYR A 68 24.53 -20.70 4.11
C TYR A 68 24.36 -21.39 5.46
N ARG A 69 25.40 -21.39 6.29
CA ARG A 69 25.35 -21.98 7.64
C ARG A 69 24.29 -21.30 8.51
N ASN A 70 24.17 -19.98 8.44
CA ASN A 70 23.15 -19.22 9.15
C ASN A 70 21.74 -19.61 8.68
N GLY A 71 21.52 -19.71 7.37
CA GLY A 71 20.26 -20.19 6.79
C GLY A 71 19.89 -21.61 7.25
N VAL A 72 20.85 -22.54 7.21
CA VAL A 72 20.66 -23.92 7.69
C VAL A 72 20.34 -23.95 9.19
N ASN A 73 21.05 -23.16 10.00
CA ASN A 73 20.77 -23.04 11.43
C ASN A 73 19.36 -22.50 11.70
N LYS A 74 18.93 -21.47 10.96
CA LYS A 74 17.59 -20.90 11.06
C LYS A 74 16.52 -21.91 10.65
N CYS A 75 16.74 -22.67 9.57
CA CYS A 75 15.87 -23.78 9.17
C CYS A 75 15.77 -24.86 10.26
N ASN A 76 16.88 -25.22 10.90
CA ASN A 76 16.89 -26.19 12.00
C ASN A 76 16.17 -25.65 13.25
N MET A 77 16.24 -24.34 13.52
CA MET A 77 15.47 -23.70 14.59
C MET A 77 13.97 -23.73 14.31
N ILE A 78 13.53 -23.50 13.07
CA ILE A 78 12.11 -23.55 12.68
C ILE A 78 11.53 -24.96 12.79
N LYS A 79 12.35 -25.99 12.58
CA LYS A 79 11.95 -27.41 12.74
C LYS A 79 11.83 -27.85 14.20
N ARG A 80 12.33 -27.08 15.17
CA ARG A 80 12.06 -27.36 16.59
C ARG A 80 10.56 -27.23 16.82
N ALA A 81 9.99 -28.12 17.64
CA ALA A 81 8.59 -28.10 17.99
C ALA A 81 8.14 -26.67 18.28
N LYS A 82 7.13 -26.17 17.54
CA LYS A 82 6.51 -24.90 17.88
C LYS A 82 6.13 -25.01 19.35
N PRO A 83 6.50 -24.04 20.22
CA PRO A 83 6.08 -24.07 21.60
C PRO A 83 4.57 -24.31 21.63
N ASP A 84 4.11 -25.18 22.53
CA ASP A 84 2.68 -25.47 22.65
C ASP A 84 1.97 -24.12 22.87
N ASN A 85 1.22 -23.67 21.86
CA ASN A 85 0.52 -22.39 21.90
C ASN A 85 -0.70 -22.43 22.84
N LYS A 86 -0.84 -23.49 23.66
CA LYS A 86 -1.80 -23.60 24.78
C LYS A 86 -1.52 -22.67 25.96
N PHE A 87 -0.69 -21.64 25.81
CA PHE A 87 -0.63 -20.60 26.82
C PHE A 87 -1.95 -19.82 26.81
N ILE A 88 -2.69 -19.90 27.92
CA ILE A 88 -3.77 -18.96 28.20
C ILE A 88 -3.10 -17.59 28.30
N ARG A 89 -3.25 -16.81 27.25
CA ARG A 89 -2.71 -15.46 27.18
C ARG A 89 -3.50 -14.58 28.16
N THR A 90 -2.84 -14.11 29.21
CA THR A 90 -3.45 -13.23 30.23
C THR A 90 -3.33 -11.73 29.86
N SER A 91 -2.45 -11.40 28.90
CA SER A 91 -2.24 -10.03 28.44
C SER A 91 -1.70 -9.98 27.01
N ASN A 92 -1.84 -8.81 26.37
CA ASN A 92 -1.24 -8.53 25.09
C ASN A 92 0.18 -7.96 25.28
N PRO A 93 1.23 -8.49 24.61
CA PRO A 93 2.58 -7.89 24.69
C PRO A 93 2.65 -6.44 24.20
N ARG A 94 1.64 -5.99 23.44
CA ARG A 94 1.50 -4.60 22.97
C ARG A 94 0.50 -3.79 23.81
N PHE A 95 0.08 -4.31 24.97
CA PHE A 95 -0.79 -3.59 25.90
C PHE A 95 -0.10 -2.33 26.41
N VAL A 96 -0.85 -1.24 26.50
CA VAL A 96 -0.36 0.03 27.05
C VAL A 96 -0.76 0.08 28.53
N PRO A 97 0.21 0.09 29.47
CA PRO A 97 -0.08 0.19 30.90
C PRO A 97 -0.99 1.39 31.21
N GLY A 98 -1.94 1.20 32.11
CA GLY A 98 -2.93 2.23 32.46
C GLY A 98 -4.16 2.29 31.55
N THR A 99 -4.22 1.51 30.47
CA THR A 99 -5.46 1.37 29.68
C THR A 99 -6.52 0.67 30.53
N LYS A 100 -7.67 1.32 30.73
CA LYS A 100 -8.79 0.77 31.51
C LYS A 100 -9.42 -0.45 30.82
N THR A 101 -10.01 -1.33 31.62
CA THR A 101 -10.91 -2.38 31.13
C THR A 101 -12.09 -1.73 30.39
N ILE A 102 -12.52 -2.32 29.28
CA ILE A 102 -13.69 -1.87 28.52
C ILE A 102 -14.71 -2.99 28.46
N ILE A 103 -15.98 -2.68 28.70
CA ILE A 103 -17.09 -3.60 28.43
C ILE A 103 -17.95 -3.01 27.32
N LEU A 104 -18.10 -3.75 26.22
CA LEU A 104 -19.09 -3.46 25.19
C LEU A 104 -20.39 -4.19 25.56
N LYS A 105 -21.49 -3.46 25.78
CA LYS A 105 -22.79 -4.00 26.16
C LYS A 105 -23.74 -4.12 24.97
N ASN A 106 -24.60 -5.14 24.99
CA ASN A 106 -25.70 -5.33 24.04
C ASN A 106 -25.25 -5.33 22.57
N GLY A 107 -24.18 -6.05 22.21
CA GLY A 107 -23.67 -6.14 20.84
C GLY A 107 -24.19 -7.35 20.07
N LYS A 108 -24.40 -7.19 18.75
CA LYS A 108 -24.57 -8.30 17.80
C LYS A 108 -23.19 -8.78 17.35
N ILE A 109 -22.65 -9.76 18.06
CA ILE A 109 -21.26 -10.20 17.95
C ILE A 109 -21.14 -11.25 16.84
N LEU A 110 -20.43 -10.90 15.76
CA LEU A 110 -20.01 -11.86 14.74
C LEU A 110 -18.71 -12.51 15.21
N ASN A 111 -18.73 -13.81 15.54
CA ASN A 111 -17.57 -14.46 16.16
C ASN A 111 -16.50 -14.95 15.16
N GLY A 112 -16.71 -14.68 13.87
CA GLY A 112 -15.81 -15.13 12.79
C GLY A 112 -15.95 -16.62 12.42
N LYS A 113 -16.81 -17.38 13.10
CA LYS A 113 -17.12 -18.80 12.80
C LYS A 113 -18.46 -18.98 12.09
N GLY A 114 -19.09 -17.88 11.68
CA GLY A 114 -20.41 -17.87 11.03
C GLY A 114 -21.59 -17.69 11.98
N GLU A 115 -21.35 -17.48 13.28
CA GLU A 115 -22.39 -17.28 14.28
C GLU A 115 -22.53 -15.79 14.65
N CYS A 116 -23.75 -15.39 14.97
CA CYS A 116 -24.07 -14.06 15.51
C CYS A 116 -24.70 -14.21 16.89
N ILE A 117 -24.08 -13.66 17.92
CA ILE A 117 -24.49 -13.79 19.32
C ILE A 117 -24.87 -12.40 19.85
N LEU A 118 -26.03 -12.27 20.49
CA LEU A 118 -26.35 -11.06 21.24
C LEU A 118 -25.75 -11.15 22.64
N GLY A 119 -24.90 -10.20 23.02
CA GLY A 119 -24.28 -10.21 24.35
C GLY A 119 -23.26 -9.11 24.55
N ASP A 120 -22.43 -9.29 25.58
CA ASP A 120 -21.41 -8.33 25.99
C ASP A 120 -20.01 -8.88 25.69
N ILE A 121 -19.04 -7.98 25.53
CA ILE A 121 -17.61 -8.32 25.42
C ILE A 121 -16.83 -7.53 26.47
N ILE A 122 -16.02 -8.22 27.27
CA ILE A 122 -15.06 -7.57 28.18
C ILE A 122 -13.64 -7.65 27.61
N LEU A 123 -13.02 -6.47 27.46
CA LEU A 123 -11.66 -6.27 26.97
C LEU A 123 -10.77 -5.88 28.15
N LYS A 124 -9.79 -6.72 28.49
CA LYS A 124 -8.88 -6.52 29.62
C LYS A 124 -7.45 -6.79 29.17
N ASN A 125 -6.48 -5.99 29.59
CA ASN A 125 -5.06 -6.17 29.24
C ASN A 125 -4.78 -6.34 27.73
N GLY A 126 -5.56 -5.68 26.88
CA GLY A 126 -5.41 -5.72 25.41
C GLY A 126 -5.83 -7.04 24.76
N ILE A 127 -6.60 -7.87 25.45
CA ILE A 127 -7.20 -9.11 24.94
C ILE A 127 -8.72 -9.11 25.17
N ILE A 128 -9.42 -9.97 24.43
CA ILE A 128 -10.81 -10.35 24.75
C ILE A 128 -10.72 -11.29 25.95
N HIS A 129 -11.21 -10.84 27.10
CA HIS A 129 -11.17 -11.62 28.33
C HIS A 129 -12.37 -12.57 28.41
N ASP A 130 -13.57 -12.10 28.05
CA ASP A 130 -14.77 -12.93 28.00
C ASP A 130 -15.83 -12.38 27.04
N ILE A 131 -16.77 -13.25 26.64
CA ILE A 131 -17.94 -12.93 25.82
C ILE A 131 -19.16 -13.64 26.41
N GLY A 132 -20.20 -12.90 26.77
CA GLY A 132 -21.38 -13.48 27.40
C GLY A 132 -22.42 -12.46 27.81
N PRO A 133 -23.54 -12.91 28.42
CA PRO A 133 -24.56 -12.01 28.92
C PRO A 133 -24.15 -11.37 30.25
N ASN A 134 -24.59 -10.14 30.51
CA ASN A 134 -24.51 -9.47 31.80
C ASN A 134 -23.09 -9.36 32.40
N LEU A 135 -22.06 -9.14 31.57
CA LEU A 135 -20.68 -9.01 32.05
C LEU A 135 -20.51 -7.75 32.91
N THR A 136 -19.77 -7.84 34.01
CA THR A 136 -19.51 -6.72 34.93
C THR A 136 -18.05 -6.70 35.38
N ASP A 137 -17.50 -5.50 35.60
CA ASP A 137 -16.18 -5.24 36.18
C ASP A 137 -16.25 -3.81 36.75
N GLU A 138 -15.91 -3.65 38.04
CA GLU A 138 -16.16 -2.43 38.82
C GLU A 138 -15.39 -1.21 38.26
N ASP A 139 -14.22 -1.45 37.67
CA ASP A 139 -13.33 -0.40 37.16
C ASP A 139 -13.42 -0.23 35.63
N ALA A 140 -14.35 -0.93 34.98
CA ALA A 140 -14.48 -0.92 33.54
C ALA A 140 -15.23 0.31 33.02
N ILE A 141 -14.75 0.82 31.89
CA ILE A 141 -15.51 1.73 31.05
C ILE A 141 -16.59 0.92 30.34
N VAL A 142 -17.85 1.20 30.63
CA VAL A 142 -19.00 0.53 29.99
C VAL A 142 -19.46 1.34 28.78
N ILE A 143 -19.55 0.68 27.63
CA ILE A 143 -20.02 1.25 26.37
C ILE A 143 -21.19 0.40 25.87
N ASP A 144 -22.41 0.94 25.94
CA ASP A 144 -23.57 0.30 25.32
C ASP A 144 -23.58 0.54 23.80
N VAL A 145 -23.43 -0.54 23.04
CA VAL A 145 -23.39 -0.47 21.57
C VAL A 145 -24.77 -0.54 20.94
N LYS A 146 -25.86 -0.64 21.73
CA LYS A 146 -27.26 -0.55 21.27
C LYS A 146 -27.57 -1.49 20.10
N GLU A 147 -27.25 -2.75 20.27
CA GLU A 147 -27.42 -3.83 19.28
C GLU A 147 -26.69 -3.62 17.94
N LYS A 148 -25.69 -2.73 17.89
CA LYS A 148 -24.81 -2.62 16.73
C LYS A 148 -23.96 -3.89 16.57
N PHE A 149 -23.53 -4.12 15.35
CA PHE A 149 -22.63 -5.22 15.04
C PHE A 149 -21.24 -4.98 15.64
N ILE A 150 -20.70 -6.02 16.27
CA ILE A 150 -19.31 -6.10 16.68
C ILE A 150 -18.67 -7.23 15.86
N THR A 151 -17.63 -6.90 15.12
CA THR A 151 -16.91 -7.86 14.28
C THR A 151 -15.45 -7.94 14.71
N PRO A 152 -14.74 -9.04 14.36
CA PRO A 152 -13.29 -9.01 14.36
C PRO A 152 -12.82 -7.91 13.40
N GLY A 153 -11.69 -7.29 13.71
CA GLY A 153 -11.06 -6.38 12.77
C GLY A 153 -10.66 -7.11 11.49
N LEU A 154 -10.89 -6.49 10.34
CA LEU A 154 -10.54 -7.08 9.04
C LEU A 154 -9.01 -7.24 8.92
N ILE A 155 -8.62 -8.26 8.15
CA ILE A 155 -7.23 -8.59 7.86
C ILE A 155 -7.03 -8.48 6.34
N ASP A 156 -6.19 -7.54 5.94
CA ASP A 156 -5.75 -7.39 4.56
C ASP A 156 -4.48 -8.20 4.34
N MET A 157 -4.56 -9.23 3.49
CA MET A 157 -3.46 -10.17 3.27
C MET A 157 -2.51 -9.75 2.14
N HIS A 158 -2.78 -8.65 1.45
CA HIS A 158 -1.97 -8.19 0.33
C HIS A 158 -2.06 -6.67 0.22
N SER A 159 -1.14 -5.98 0.89
CA SER A 159 -1.18 -4.53 1.00
C SER A 159 0.14 -3.88 0.57
N HIS A 160 0.03 -2.65 0.08
CA HIS A 160 1.15 -1.73 -0.12
C HIS A 160 0.99 -0.45 0.71
N VAL A 161 0.05 -0.42 1.65
CA VAL A 161 -0.19 0.73 2.54
C VAL A 161 1.07 1.11 3.32
N GLY A 162 1.36 2.41 3.36
CA GLY A 162 2.55 2.97 3.99
C GLY A 162 3.86 2.82 3.19
N ILE A 163 3.96 1.91 2.22
CA ILE A 163 5.11 1.84 1.27
C ILE A 163 4.77 2.45 -0.10
N GLU A 164 3.48 2.66 -0.37
CA GLU A 164 2.94 3.51 -1.41
C GLU A 164 2.08 4.58 -0.74
N SER A 165 2.72 5.65 -0.26
CA SER A 165 2.05 6.65 0.58
C SER A 165 0.88 7.34 -0.14
N TRP A 166 -0.15 7.72 0.61
CA TRP A 166 -1.29 8.49 0.12
C TRP A 166 -1.10 10.01 0.33
N PRO A 167 -1.42 10.88 -0.66
CA PRO A 167 -1.78 10.52 -2.02
C PRO A 167 -0.58 9.96 -2.78
N PHE A 168 -0.84 9.08 -3.74
CA PHE A 168 0.20 8.44 -4.53
C PHE A 168 1.03 9.48 -5.29
N LEU A 169 2.34 9.46 -5.07
CA LEU A 169 3.33 10.21 -5.85
C LEU A 169 4.45 9.26 -6.31
N PRO A 170 5.01 9.43 -7.52
CA PRO A 170 6.13 8.59 -7.97
C PRO A 170 7.34 8.59 -7.04
N ILE A 171 7.55 9.66 -6.27
CA ILE A 171 8.66 9.79 -5.30
C ILE A 171 8.40 9.07 -3.96
N THR A 172 7.16 8.66 -3.68
CA THR A 172 6.78 7.93 -2.46
C THR A 172 6.42 6.48 -2.78
N TYR A 173 6.94 5.97 -3.90
CA TYR A 173 6.68 4.64 -4.42
C TYR A 173 7.86 3.71 -4.09
N ASP A 174 7.81 3.11 -2.90
CA ASP A 174 8.88 2.25 -2.37
C ASP A 174 8.51 0.76 -2.39
N SER A 175 7.52 0.37 -3.20
CA SER A 175 7.03 -1.02 -3.25
C SER A 175 7.80 -1.94 -4.18
N ASN A 176 8.53 -1.42 -5.17
CA ASN A 176 9.23 -2.24 -6.18
C ASN A 176 10.66 -1.76 -6.40
N GLU A 177 11.63 -2.60 -6.02
CA GLU A 177 13.06 -2.37 -6.30
C GLU A 177 13.42 -2.89 -7.70
N ARG A 178 13.19 -2.08 -8.73
CA ARG A 178 13.23 -2.51 -10.14
C ARG A 178 14.64 -2.60 -10.75
N THR A 179 15.69 -2.61 -9.93
CA THR A 179 17.08 -2.66 -10.44
C THR A 179 17.61 -4.06 -10.69
N ASP A 180 17.01 -5.10 -10.09
CA ASP A 180 17.41 -6.51 -10.25
C ASP A 180 16.16 -7.41 -10.23
N PRO A 181 16.05 -8.46 -11.07
CA PRO A 181 14.89 -9.36 -11.06
C PRO A 181 14.71 -10.14 -9.74
N THR A 182 15.74 -10.23 -8.91
CA THR A 182 15.80 -11.04 -7.69
C THR A 182 16.33 -10.25 -6.48
N THR A 183 15.43 -9.57 -5.79
CA THR A 183 15.72 -8.69 -4.65
C THR A 183 15.30 -9.30 -3.32
N SER A 184 15.51 -10.60 -3.11
CA SER A 184 15.07 -11.33 -1.91
C SER A 184 15.57 -10.77 -0.56
N TYR A 185 16.59 -9.92 -0.60
CA TYR A 185 17.22 -9.28 0.55
C TYR A 185 16.53 -7.98 0.99
N VAL A 186 15.66 -7.37 0.16
CA VAL A 186 14.92 -6.16 0.57
C VAL A 186 13.73 -6.53 1.44
N ARG A 187 13.29 -5.60 2.29
CA ARG A 187 12.20 -5.82 3.24
C ARG A 187 11.22 -4.67 3.17
N ALA A 188 9.93 -4.97 2.99
CA ALA A 188 8.90 -3.93 2.94
C ALA A 188 8.84 -3.10 4.24
N GLN A 189 9.26 -3.66 5.38
CA GLN A 189 9.32 -2.93 6.65
C GLN A 189 10.31 -1.75 6.64
N ASP A 190 11.33 -1.80 5.77
CA ASP A 190 12.34 -0.74 5.68
C ASP A 190 11.85 0.46 4.87
N ALA A 191 10.75 0.28 4.13
CA ALA A 191 10.12 1.30 3.29
C ALA A 191 8.89 1.95 3.94
N ILE A 192 8.48 1.49 5.12
CA ILE A 192 7.22 1.95 5.72
C ILE A 192 7.32 3.43 6.12
N ASN A 193 6.37 4.24 5.67
CA ASN A 193 6.12 5.58 6.15
C ASN A 193 5.02 5.53 7.24
N PRO A 194 5.36 5.61 8.54
CA PRO A 194 4.38 5.52 9.62
C PRO A 194 3.41 6.71 9.66
N SER A 195 3.80 7.82 9.03
CA SER A 195 3.00 9.05 8.95
C SER A 195 2.05 9.07 7.75
N ASP A 196 2.05 8.02 6.92
CA ASP A 196 1.15 7.91 5.77
C ASP A 196 -0.32 8.00 6.21
N PRO A 197 -1.08 9.02 5.75
CA PRO A 197 -2.51 9.13 6.06
C PRO A 197 -3.31 7.93 5.55
N GLY A 198 -2.81 7.21 4.53
CA GLY A 198 -3.39 5.97 4.01
C GLY A 198 -3.61 4.92 5.09
N ILE A 199 -2.73 4.82 6.10
CA ILE A 199 -2.88 3.90 7.23
C ILE A 199 -4.20 4.19 7.99
N ARG A 200 -4.48 5.47 8.28
CA ARG A 200 -5.70 5.87 8.99
C ARG A 200 -6.94 5.71 8.13
N ILE A 201 -6.84 5.99 6.84
CA ILE A 201 -7.95 5.82 5.88
C ILE A 201 -8.35 4.34 5.80
N VAL A 202 -7.38 3.44 5.59
CA VAL A 202 -7.61 1.99 5.56
C VAL A 202 -8.16 1.49 6.91
N ALA A 203 -7.60 1.96 8.02
CA ALA A 203 -8.09 1.61 9.35
C ALA A 203 -9.56 2.03 9.59
N SER A 204 -9.99 3.17 9.05
CA SER A 204 -11.36 3.66 9.18
C SER A 204 -12.41 2.74 8.54
N GLY A 205 -12.00 1.92 7.57
CA GLY A 205 -12.84 0.87 6.97
C GLY A 205 -12.95 -0.42 7.82
N GLY A 206 -12.36 -0.45 9.02
CA GLY A 206 -12.38 -1.61 9.91
C GLY A 206 -11.22 -2.59 9.71
N VAL A 207 -10.24 -2.26 8.85
CA VAL A 207 -8.99 -3.03 8.70
C VAL A 207 -8.09 -2.77 9.90
N THR A 208 -7.73 -3.83 10.62
CA THR A 208 -6.89 -3.70 11.83
C THR A 208 -5.50 -4.30 11.65
N THR A 209 -5.31 -5.12 10.61
CA THR A 209 -4.06 -5.83 10.34
C THR A 209 -3.84 -5.89 8.84
N SER A 210 -2.61 -5.59 8.40
CA SER A 210 -2.22 -5.76 7.00
C SER A 210 -0.91 -6.53 6.89
N LEU A 211 -0.86 -7.44 5.92
CA LEU A 211 0.39 -8.00 5.40
C LEU A 211 0.89 -7.08 4.29
N VAL A 212 1.90 -6.27 4.61
CA VAL A 212 2.52 -5.33 3.68
C VAL A 212 3.65 -6.06 2.97
N ILE A 213 3.64 -6.05 1.64
CA ILE A 213 4.56 -6.83 0.81
C ILE A 213 5.16 -5.98 -0.32
N PRO A 214 6.33 -6.37 -0.85
CA PRO A 214 6.81 -5.84 -2.12
C PRO A 214 5.79 -6.06 -3.25
N GLY A 215 5.83 -5.21 -4.26
CA GLY A 215 5.00 -5.35 -5.45
C GLY A 215 5.47 -6.47 -6.38
N SER A 216 4.92 -6.46 -7.59
CA SER A 216 5.01 -7.56 -8.55
C SER A 216 6.00 -7.35 -9.70
N ALA A 217 6.85 -6.33 -9.65
CA ALA A 217 7.78 -6.04 -10.74
C ALA A 217 8.93 -7.05 -10.85
N ASN A 218 9.32 -7.67 -9.73
CA ASN A 218 10.46 -8.59 -9.65
C ASN A 218 9.99 -10.06 -9.68
N LEU A 219 10.86 -10.97 -10.13
CA LEU A 219 10.60 -12.42 -9.99
C LEU A 219 10.63 -12.86 -8.52
N ILE A 220 11.52 -12.25 -7.73
CA ILE A 220 11.56 -12.38 -6.27
C ILE A 220 11.68 -10.97 -5.69
N GLY A 221 10.60 -10.42 -5.13
CA GLY A 221 10.51 -9.00 -4.73
C GLY A 221 10.97 -8.65 -3.33
N GLY A 222 11.23 -9.62 -2.45
CA GLY A 222 11.69 -9.37 -1.07
C GLY A 222 10.78 -9.91 0.02
N GLU A 223 11.01 -9.47 1.26
CA GLU A 223 10.29 -9.89 2.47
C GLU A 223 9.10 -8.97 2.78
N GLY A 224 7.93 -9.58 3.01
CA GLY A 224 6.75 -8.90 3.56
C GLY A 224 6.72 -8.91 5.09
N PHE A 225 5.95 -8.01 5.69
CA PHE A 225 5.77 -7.94 7.14
C PHE A 225 4.32 -7.68 7.53
N VAL A 226 3.92 -8.14 8.70
CA VAL A 226 2.57 -7.94 9.23
C VAL A 226 2.57 -6.79 10.23
N MET A 227 1.68 -5.82 10.03
CA MET A 227 1.50 -4.70 10.95
C MET A 227 0.06 -4.55 11.43
N LYS A 228 -0.10 -3.90 12.58
CA LYS A 228 -1.40 -3.46 13.09
C LYS A 228 -1.64 -2.02 12.65
N MET A 229 -2.86 -1.71 12.23
CA MET A 229 -3.25 -0.36 11.75
C MET A 229 -3.56 0.62 12.90
N ARG A 230 -3.04 0.32 14.10
CA ARG A 230 -3.27 1.15 15.28
C ARG A 230 -2.37 2.37 15.21
N SER A 231 -2.94 3.56 15.41
CA SER A 231 -2.13 4.76 15.65
C SER A 231 -1.24 4.56 16.88
N VAL A 232 0.04 4.84 16.71
CA VAL A 232 1.01 4.97 17.79
C VAL A 232 1.40 6.43 17.88
N ASP A 233 1.64 6.94 19.08
CA ASP A 233 2.31 8.23 19.21
C ASP A 233 3.71 8.06 18.65
N THR A 234 3.96 8.65 17.49
CA THR A 234 5.31 8.79 16.96
C THR A 234 5.94 9.91 17.77
N LEU A 235 6.98 9.58 18.54
CA LEU A 235 7.84 10.58 19.15
C LEU A 235 8.59 11.30 18.02
N SER A 236 7.96 12.34 17.49
CA SER A 236 8.54 13.32 16.58
C SER A 236 7.88 14.66 16.86
#